data_AF-A0AA38VQR4-F1
#
_entry.id   AF-A0AA38VQR4-F1
#
_cell.length_a   1.000
_cell.length_b   1.000
_cell.length_c   1.000
_cell.angle_alpha   90.00
_cell.angle_beta   90.00
_cell.angle_gamma   90.00
#
_symmetry.space_group_name_H-M   'P 1'
#
loop_
_entity.id
_entity.type
_entity.pdbx_description
1 polymer ?
#
loop_
_entity_poly.entity_id
_entity_poly.type
_entity_poly.pdbx_seq_one_letter_code
_entity_poly.pdbx_strand_id
1 'polypeptide(L)'
;MFVASWPVYENYTGNLGIQALSDILYTHFGPNPASQDNNGRGQWTRADHLTISMDRTVKNGTGYLGQCPPKIAALYEDVETTPDELLLHHVNYTQRQKSGNTVIQHFYDVHYAGSAAAQTFGADMDVLRGKIDDEKYEEVLFRLTYQAGHALVWRCAISELCHCLSGVPDEAGGVGVHPWRIVAEDMRFEGHRVSLGYPVREGVGGPGHHQKLKHYSRHRHGHA
;
A
#
# COMPACT_ATOMS: atom_id res chain seq x y z
N MET A 1 -10.37 -13.40 9.34
CA MET A 1 -10.72 -12.09 8.75
C MET A 1 -10.65 -10.86 9.67
N PHE A 2 -11.59 -10.59 10.60
CA PHE A 2 -11.72 -9.26 11.25
C PHE A 2 -10.46 -8.77 11.98
N VAL A 3 -9.90 -9.56 12.90
CA VAL A 3 -8.67 -9.21 13.65
C VAL A 3 -7.45 -9.05 12.74
N ALA A 4 -7.41 -9.78 11.62
CA ALA A 4 -6.30 -9.74 10.67
C ALA A 4 -6.42 -8.57 9.66
N SER A 5 -7.59 -7.95 9.52
CA SER A 5 -7.87 -6.99 8.45
C SER A 5 -6.95 -5.76 8.45
N TRP A 6 -6.67 -5.19 9.63
CA TRP A 6 -5.82 -4.01 9.75
C TRP A 6 -4.34 -4.34 9.45
N PRO A 7 -3.70 -5.34 10.07
CA PRO A 7 -2.33 -5.73 9.71
C PRO A 7 -2.19 -6.11 8.23
N VAL A 8 -3.19 -6.77 7.65
CA VAL A 8 -3.16 -7.11 6.21
C VAL A 8 -3.20 -5.85 5.35
N TYR A 9 -4.04 -4.87 5.69
CA TYR A 9 -4.10 -3.58 4.99
C TYR A 9 -2.78 -2.82 5.09
N GLU A 10 -2.20 -2.73 6.29
CA GLU A 10 -0.91 -2.07 6.53
C GLU A 10 0.20 -2.72 5.70
N ASN A 11 0.26 -4.06 5.71
CA ASN A 11 1.28 -4.83 5.02
C ASN A 11 1.35 -4.56 3.51
N TYR A 12 0.20 -4.43 2.83
CA TYR A 12 0.19 -4.11 1.40
C TYR A 12 0.14 -2.61 1.08
N THR A 13 0.05 -1.70 2.06
CA THR A 13 0.01 -0.24 1.83
C THR A 13 1.21 0.46 2.46
N GLY A 14 1.02 1.37 3.42
CA GLY A 14 2.11 2.00 4.17
C GLY A 14 2.41 1.20 5.43
N ASN A 15 3.63 0.68 5.55
CA ASN A 15 4.13 -0.06 6.71
C ASN A 15 5.34 0.64 7.34
N LEU A 16 5.90 0.07 8.41
CA LEU A 16 7.06 0.63 9.11
C LEU A 16 6.84 2.09 9.56
N GLY A 17 5.62 2.49 9.88
CA GLY A 17 5.29 3.86 10.26
C GLY A 17 5.47 4.89 9.13
N ILE A 18 5.74 4.43 7.91
CA ILE A 18 5.67 5.24 6.70
C ILE A 18 4.19 5.42 6.37
N GLN A 19 3.83 6.64 5.96
CA GLN A 19 2.46 7.03 5.63
C GLN A 19 1.88 6.10 4.56
N ALA A 20 0.55 6.11 4.37
CA ALA A 20 -0.18 5.10 3.61
C ALA A 20 0.25 4.86 2.14
N LEU A 21 1.18 5.65 1.58
CA LEU A 21 1.70 5.52 0.20
C LEU A 21 0.60 5.65 -0.88
N SER A 22 -0.53 6.26 -0.51
CA SER A 22 -1.67 6.52 -1.39
C SER A 22 -1.44 7.71 -2.29
N ASP A 23 -2.37 7.94 -3.21
CA ASP A 23 -2.47 9.17 -3.99
C ASP A 23 -2.89 10.37 -3.15
N ILE A 24 -1.89 11.08 -2.62
CA ILE A 24 -2.10 12.26 -1.76
C ILE A 24 -2.34 13.55 -2.56
N LEU A 25 -2.27 13.47 -3.89
CA LEU A 25 -2.57 14.58 -4.77
C LEU A 25 -4.05 14.62 -5.16
N TYR A 26 -4.72 13.47 -5.14
CA TYR A 26 -6.13 13.35 -5.52
C TYR A 26 -6.98 12.60 -4.49
N THR A 27 -7.39 11.36 -4.81
CA THR A 27 -8.54 10.70 -4.15
C THR A 27 -8.17 9.96 -2.87
N HIS A 28 -6.87 9.83 -2.56
CA HIS A 28 -6.35 8.96 -1.52
C HIS A 28 -6.72 7.48 -1.69
N PHE A 29 -7.27 7.09 -2.84
CA PHE A 29 -7.72 5.74 -3.14
C PHE A 29 -6.80 5.10 -4.20
N GLY A 30 -6.04 4.09 -3.75
CA GLY A 30 -5.06 3.39 -4.58
C GLY A 30 -3.64 3.89 -4.38
N PRO A 31 -2.66 3.08 -4.83
CA PRO A 31 -1.25 3.37 -4.63
C PRO A 31 -0.79 4.51 -5.55
N ASN A 32 -0.07 5.46 -4.97
CA ASN A 32 0.77 6.38 -5.73
C ASN A 32 1.93 6.81 -4.83
N PRO A 33 2.87 5.90 -4.53
CA PRO A 33 3.94 6.17 -3.57
C PRO A 33 4.85 7.33 -4.00
N ALA A 34 5.00 7.58 -5.31
CA ALA A 34 5.75 8.73 -5.81
C ALA A 34 5.10 10.08 -5.46
N SER A 35 3.80 10.08 -5.19
CA SER A 35 3.08 11.29 -4.77
C SER A 35 3.42 11.74 -3.36
N GLN A 36 4.18 10.97 -2.58
CA GLN A 36 4.59 11.37 -1.22
C GLN A 36 5.62 12.51 -1.26
N ASP A 37 6.50 12.51 -2.25
CA ASP A 37 7.61 13.46 -2.35
C ASP A 37 7.37 14.54 -3.43
N ASN A 38 8.21 15.59 -3.42
CA ASN A 38 8.23 16.67 -4.42
C ASN A 38 6.91 17.43 -4.63
N ASN A 39 6.10 17.55 -3.57
CA ASN A 39 4.88 18.35 -3.55
C ASN A 39 4.69 19.09 -2.22
N GLY A 40 3.69 19.98 -2.17
CA GLY A 40 3.41 20.86 -1.04
C GLY A 40 2.58 20.26 0.11
N ARG A 41 2.27 18.95 0.12
CA ARG A 41 1.42 18.33 1.16
C ARG A 41 2.15 18.01 2.45
N GLY A 42 3.49 18.01 2.46
CA GLY A 42 4.30 17.75 3.66
C GLY A 42 4.31 16.29 4.13
N GLN A 43 3.75 15.37 3.35
CA GLN A 43 3.69 13.93 3.64
C GLN A 43 4.90 13.20 3.01
N TRP A 44 6.10 13.70 3.28
CA TRP A 44 7.30 13.27 2.60
C TRP A 44 7.83 11.93 3.13
N THR A 45 8.35 11.12 2.22
CA THR A 45 9.20 9.97 2.53
C THR A 45 10.68 10.30 2.33
N ARG A 46 11.00 11.39 1.64
CA ARG A 46 12.36 11.78 1.24
C ARG A 46 13.13 10.61 0.64
N ALA A 47 12.44 9.77 -0.13
CA ALA A 47 13.06 8.59 -0.71
C ALA A 47 13.96 9.01 -1.86
N ASP A 48 15.20 8.52 -1.86
CA ASP A 48 16.14 8.69 -2.98
C ASP A 48 16.77 7.35 -3.36
N HIS A 49 17.96 7.34 -3.96
CA HIS A 49 18.63 6.11 -4.37
C HIS A 49 19.34 5.35 -3.23
N LEU A 50 19.52 5.97 -2.06
CA LEU A 50 20.23 5.41 -0.92
C LEU A 50 19.32 5.26 0.30
N THR A 51 18.44 6.23 0.54
CA THR A 51 17.75 6.37 1.83
C THR A 51 16.24 6.55 1.69
N ILE A 52 15.55 6.33 2.81
CA ILE A 52 14.09 6.49 2.94
C ILE A 52 13.68 6.96 4.35
N SER A 53 12.47 7.49 4.42
CA SER A 53 11.77 8.03 5.59
C SER A 53 12.21 9.44 6.01
N MET A 54 11.55 10.00 7.01
CA MET A 54 11.82 11.32 7.56
C MET A 54 12.52 11.21 8.91
N ASP A 55 13.66 11.88 9.06
CA ASP A 55 14.34 12.01 10.36
C ASP A 55 13.52 12.94 11.26
N ARG A 56 12.91 12.35 12.30
CA ARG A 56 12.08 13.07 13.28
C ARG A 56 12.80 13.28 14.61
N THR A 57 14.06 12.87 14.71
CA THR A 57 14.89 13.02 15.92
C THR A 57 15.09 14.48 16.29
N VAL A 58 15.38 14.71 17.57
CA VAL A 58 15.80 16.04 18.07
C VAL A 58 17.21 16.36 17.62
N LYS A 59 18.09 15.37 17.63
CA LYS A 59 19.52 15.55 17.37
C LYS A 59 19.85 16.00 15.95
N ASN A 60 19.16 15.45 14.95
CA ASN A 60 19.54 15.61 13.55
C ASN A 60 18.36 15.78 12.58
N GLY A 61 17.13 15.62 13.06
CA GLY A 61 15.92 15.65 12.26
C GLY A 61 15.11 16.93 12.38
N THR A 62 13.80 16.77 12.23
CA THR A 62 12.84 17.87 12.34
C THR A 62 12.58 18.35 13.77
N GLY A 63 13.11 17.65 14.78
CA GLY A 63 12.82 17.94 16.19
C GLY A 63 11.44 17.49 16.67
N TYR A 64 10.67 16.77 15.85
CA TYR A 64 9.31 16.34 16.21
C TYR A 64 9.27 15.51 17.50
N LEU A 65 10.25 14.62 17.72
CA LEU A 65 10.31 13.82 18.95
C LEU A 65 10.48 14.67 20.22
N GLY A 66 10.96 15.90 20.12
CA GLY A 66 11.04 16.83 21.25
C GLY A 66 9.67 17.29 21.76
N GLN A 67 8.60 17.05 21.01
CA GLN A 67 7.22 17.29 21.44
C GLN A 67 6.65 16.13 22.26
N CYS A 68 7.30 14.97 22.24
CA CYS A 68 6.88 13.80 23.03
C CYS A 68 7.37 13.91 24.48
N PRO A 69 6.70 13.21 25.43
CA PRO A 69 7.22 13.08 26.79
C PRO A 69 8.65 12.50 26.79
N PRO A 70 9.54 12.90 27.72
CA PRO A 70 10.97 12.56 27.68
C PRO A 70 11.26 11.06 27.53
N LYS A 71 10.46 10.20 28.15
CA LYS A 71 10.61 8.74 28.05
C LYS A 71 10.33 8.22 26.63
N ILE A 72 9.34 8.79 25.94
CA ILE A 72 8.97 8.41 24.57
C ILE A 72 9.97 8.98 23.58
N ALA A 73 10.34 10.25 23.75
CA ALA A 73 11.38 10.87 22.95
C ALA A 73 12.67 10.04 23.00
N ALA A 74 13.15 9.67 24.21
CA ALA A 74 14.34 8.84 24.39
C ALA A 74 14.23 7.44 23.76
N LEU A 75 13.04 6.83 23.75
CA LEU A 75 12.83 5.52 23.12
C LEU A 75 12.97 5.60 21.60
N TYR A 76 12.53 6.70 20.99
CA TYR A 76 12.47 6.86 19.54
C TYR A 76 13.64 7.66 18.95
N GLU A 77 14.48 8.28 19.79
CA GLU A 77 15.61 9.12 19.36
C GLU A 77 16.75 8.29 18.74
N ASP A 78 16.85 7.01 19.05
CA ASP A 78 17.88 6.10 18.51
C ASP A 78 17.25 4.98 17.70
N VAL A 79 17.79 4.71 16.50
CA VAL A 79 17.33 3.65 15.60
C VAL A 79 17.41 2.27 16.25
N GLU A 80 18.39 2.04 17.13
CA GLU A 80 18.57 0.77 17.84
C GLU A 80 17.49 0.54 18.91
N THR A 81 16.87 1.60 19.43
CA THR A 81 15.82 1.49 20.45
C THR A 81 14.42 1.60 19.87
N THR A 82 14.24 2.32 18.75
CA THR A 82 12.95 2.44 18.06
C THR A 82 12.44 1.07 17.59
N PRO A 83 11.18 0.69 17.89
CA PRO A 83 10.58 -0.53 17.34
C PRO A 83 10.58 -0.54 15.81
N ASP A 84 10.77 -1.71 15.19
CA ASP A 84 10.90 -1.84 13.73
C ASP A 84 9.66 -1.29 13.00
N GLU A 85 8.47 -1.43 13.58
CA GLU A 85 7.20 -0.95 13.01
C GLU A 85 7.09 0.58 12.90
N LEU A 86 8.07 1.35 13.41
CA LEU A 86 8.10 2.82 13.34
C LEU A 86 9.45 3.32 12.82
N LEU A 87 9.58 3.50 11.50
CA LEU A 87 10.75 4.09 10.88
C LEU A 87 10.75 5.62 11.01
N LEU A 88 11.13 6.11 12.19
CA LEU A 88 11.16 7.54 12.53
C LEU A 88 12.48 8.25 12.16
N HIS A 89 13.39 7.52 11.53
CA HIS A 89 14.75 7.92 11.18
C HIS A 89 14.92 7.92 9.65
N HIS A 90 15.76 8.79 9.13
CA HIS A 90 16.16 8.75 7.72
C HIS A 90 17.33 7.79 7.56
N VAL A 91 17.08 6.62 6.98
CA VAL A 91 18.05 5.50 6.97
C VAL A 91 18.33 5.00 5.57
N ASN A 92 19.48 4.32 5.41
CA ASN A 92 19.77 3.59 4.18
C ASN A 92 18.79 2.42 3.99
N TYR A 93 18.44 2.11 2.74
CA TYR A 93 17.64 0.93 2.41
C TYR A 93 18.23 -0.38 2.97
N THR A 94 19.56 -0.45 3.05
CA THR A 94 20.30 -1.62 3.56
C THR A 94 20.47 -1.64 5.08
N GLN A 95 19.94 -0.65 5.81
CA GLN A 95 19.91 -0.67 7.27
C GLN A 95 19.21 -1.95 7.74
N ARG A 96 19.87 -2.73 8.60
CA ARG A 96 19.27 -3.92 9.18
C ARG A 96 18.34 -3.54 10.33
N GLN A 97 17.17 -4.15 10.33
CA GLN A 97 16.18 -4.08 11.38
C GLN A 97 16.47 -5.12 12.46
N LYS A 98 15.77 -5.04 13.60
CA LYS A 98 15.88 -6.04 14.68
C LYS A 98 15.38 -7.41 14.24
N SER A 99 14.44 -7.45 13.30
CA SER A 99 14.00 -8.66 12.61
C SER A 99 15.12 -9.37 11.81
N GLY A 100 16.23 -8.68 11.52
CA GLY A 100 17.37 -9.20 10.74
C GLY A 100 17.34 -8.82 9.26
N ASN A 101 16.15 -8.54 8.72
CA ASN A 101 15.95 -8.05 7.36
C ASN A 101 16.48 -6.62 7.20
N THR A 102 16.89 -6.27 5.98
CA THR A 102 17.10 -4.87 5.63
C THR A 102 15.75 -4.16 5.52
N VAL A 103 15.73 -2.83 5.67
CA VAL A 103 14.50 -2.04 5.46
C VAL A 103 13.87 -2.35 4.11
N ILE A 104 14.66 -2.40 3.04
CA ILE A 104 14.16 -2.68 1.69
C ILE A 104 13.64 -4.12 1.53
N GLN A 105 14.32 -5.11 2.10
CA GLN A 105 13.82 -6.49 2.03
C GLN A 105 12.54 -6.65 2.85
N HIS A 106 12.44 -6.00 4.01
CA HIS A 106 11.18 -5.95 4.76
C HIS A 106 10.06 -5.37 3.92
N PHE A 107 10.29 -4.25 3.21
CA PHE A 107 9.33 -3.68 2.28
C PHE A 107 8.84 -4.71 1.26
N TYR A 108 9.72 -5.46 0.61
CA TYR A 108 9.30 -6.50 -0.32
C TYR A 108 8.49 -7.60 0.37
N ASP A 109 9.05 -8.21 1.41
CA ASP A 109 8.45 -9.37 2.08
C ASP A 109 7.03 -9.09 2.55
N VAL A 110 6.81 -7.97 3.26
CA VAL A 110 5.50 -7.70 3.86
C VAL A 110 4.48 -7.24 2.83
N HIS A 111 4.86 -6.56 1.75
CA HIS A 111 3.93 -6.20 0.68
C HIS A 111 3.43 -7.45 -0.05
N TYR A 112 4.32 -8.42 -0.30
CA TYR A 112 3.93 -9.70 -0.87
C TYR A 112 3.07 -10.50 0.10
N ALA A 113 3.44 -10.57 1.38
CA ALA A 113 2.68 -11.26 2.41
C ALA A 113 1.28 -10.66 2.62
N GLY A 114 1.17 -9.33 2.69
CA GLY A 114 -0.10 -8.61 2.84
C GLY A 114 -1.02 -8.82 1.64
N SER A 115 -0.48 -8.72 0.43
CA SER A 115 -1.27 -8.98 -0.79
C SER A 115 -1.72 -10.44 -0.89
N ALA A 116 -0.89 -11.40 -0.48
CA ALA A 116 -1.27 -12.81 -0.41
C ALA A 116 -2.35 -13.07 0.64
N ALA A 117 -2.23 -12.48 1.83
CA ALA A 117 -3.23 -12.60 2.89
C ALA A 117 -4.59 -12.00 2.48
N ALA A 118 -4.60 -10.89 1.73
CA ALA A 118 -5.85 -10.33 1.20
C ALA A 118 -6.61 -11.31 0.28
N GLN A 119 -5.91 -12.24 -0.39
CA GLN A 119 -6.56 -13.25 -1.23
C GLN A 119 -7.35 -14.27 -0.41
N THR A 120 -7.02 -14.47 0.88
CA THR A 120 -7.65 -15.51 1.69
C THR A 120 -9.01 -15.09 2.24
N PHE A 121 -9.32 -13.78 2.28
CA PHE A 121 -10.56 -13.29 2.88
C PHE A 121 -11.82 -13.73 2.13
N GLY A 122 -11.74 -13.98 0.82
CA GLY A 122 -12.86 -14.56 0.07
C GLY A 122 -13.21 -15.96 0.58
N ALA A 123 -12.20 -16.81 0.80
CA ALA A 123 -12.38 -18.15 1.36
C ALA A 123 -12.86 -18.12 2.82
N ASP A 124 -12.39 -17.15 3.62
CA ASP A 124 -12.92 -16.92 4.97
C ASP A 124 -14.44 -16.63 4.93
N MET A 125 -14.90 -15.82 3.96
CA MET A 125 -16.33 -15.53 3.81
C MET A 125 -17.14 -16.73 3.31
N ASP A 126 -16.56 -17.59 2.48
CA ASP A 126 -17.26 -18.80 1.99
C ASP A 126 -17.76 -19.70 3.14
N VAL A 127 -17.10 -19.70 4.30
CA VAL A 127 -17.55 -20.45 5.50
C VAL A 127 -18.91 -19.95 6.04
N LEU A 128 -19.30 -18.72 5.71
CA LEU A 128 -20.56 -18.09 6.12
C LEU A 128 -21.67 -18.25 5.08
N ARG A 129 -21.40 -18.85 3.92
CA ARG A 129 -22.41 -19.09 2.88
C ARG A 129 -23.58 -19.90 3.44
N GLY A 130 -24.80 -19.41 3.25
CA GLY A 130 -26.02 -20.01 3.79
C GLY A 130 -26.21 -19.87 5.31
N LYS A 131 -25.31 -19.18 6.03
CA LYS A 131 -25.45 -18.84 7.46
C LYS A 131 -25.81 -17.37 7.69
N ILE A 132 -25.71 -16.55 6.66
CA ILE A 132 -26.10 -15.15 6.63
C ILE A 132 -26.99 -14.91 5.41
N ASP A 133 -27.68 -13.78 5.42
CA ASP A 133 -28.49 -13.30 4.30
C ASP A 133 -27.66 -13.21 3.00
N ASP A 134 -28.25 -13.69 1.90
CA ASP A 134 -27.55 -13.85 0.62
C ASP A 134 -27.11 -12.50 0.03
N GLU A 135 -27.93 -11.45 0.16
CA GLU A 135 -27.59 -10.11 -0.32
C GLU A 135 -26.32 -9.58 0.38
N LYS A 136 -26.26 -9.71 1.71
CA LYS A 136 -25.07 -9.31 2.49
C LYS A 136 -23.85 -10.17 2.17
N TYR A 137 -24.05 -11.47 1.99
CA TYR A 137 -22.98 -12.39 1.62
C TYR A 137 -22.35 -11.97 0.28
N GLU A 138 -23.17 -11.76 -0.74
CA GLU A 138 -22.73 -11.37 -2.08
C GLU A 138 -22.03 -10.00 -2.07
N GLU A 139 -22.58 -9.02 -1.35
CA GLU A 139 -21.99 -7.69 -1.24
C GLU A 139 -20.59 -7.74 -0.61
N VAL A 140 -20.42 -8.46 0.49
CA VAL A 140 -19.13 -8.54 1.18
C VAL A 140 -18.13 -9.35 0.34
N LEU A 141 -18.55 -10.45 -0.28
CA LEU A 141 -17.70 -11.24 -1.16
C LEU A 141 -17.19 -10.40 -2.34
N PHE A 142 -18.06 -9.59 -2.94
CA PHE A 142 -17.68 -8.66 -4.01
C PHE A 142 -16.60 -7.68 -3.55
N ARG A 143 -16.79 -7.05 -2.39
CA ARG A 143 -15.82 -6.09 -1.82
C ARG A 143 -14.47 -6.74 -1.49
N LEU A 144 -14.45 -7.96 -0.96
CA LEU A 144 -13.22 -8.68 -0.64
C LEU A 144 -12.50 -9.15 -1.91
N THR A 145 -13.24 -9.57 -2.93
CA THR A 145 -12.67 -9.89 -4.25
C THR A 145 -12.02 -8.66 -4.88
N TYR A 146 -12.69 -7.51 -4.78
CA TYR A 146 -12.13 -6.23 -5.20
C TYR A 146 -10.86 -5.87 -4.41
N GLN A 147 -10.89 -6.00 -3.07
CA GLN A 147 -9.75 -5.74 -2.19
C GLN A 147 -8.55 -6.62 -2.56
N ALA A 148 -8.78 -7.91 -2.80
CA ALA A 148 -7.75 -8.86 -3.18
C ALA A 148 -7.05 -8.46 -4.49
N GLY A 149 -7.82 -8.07 -5.51
CA GLY A 149 -7.27 -7.53 -6.75
C GLY A 149 -6.51 -6.22 -6.54
N HIS A 150 -7.07 -5.30 -5.74
CA HIS A 150 -6.46 -4.00 -5.48
C HIS A 150 -5.16 -4.12 -4.65
N ALA A 151 -5.06 -5.08 -3.73
CA ALA A 151 -3.86 -5.33 -2.95
C ALA A 151 -2.66 -5.75 -3.83
N LEU A 152 -2.91 -6.45 -4.96
CA LEU A 152 -1.87 -6.74 -5.95
C LEU A 152 -1.34 -5.46 -6.61
N VAL A 153 -2.23 -4.52 -6.93
CA VAL A 153 -1.85 -3.22 -7.53
C VAL A 153 -0.98 -2.42 -6.56
N TRP A 154 -1.40 -2.37 -5.29
CA TRP A 154 -0.66 -1.73 -4.20
C TRP A 154 0.74 -2.31 -4.00
N ARG A 155 0.84 -3.62 -3.82
CA ARG A 155 2.12 -4.34 -3.72
C ARG A 155 3.03 -4.01 -4.90
N CYS A 156 2.55 -4.17 -6.13
CA CYS A 156 3.37 -3.93 -7.31
C CYS A 156 3.87 -2.48 -7.38
N ALA A 157 3.00 -1.50 -7.21
CA ALA A 157 3.37 -0.09 -7.31
C ALA A 157 4.44 0.31 -6.28
N ILE A 158 4.31 -0.16 -5.03
CA ILE A 158 5.26 0.18 -3.97
C ILE A 158 6.58 -0.57 -4.16
N SER A 159 6.54 -1.89 -4.35
CA SER A 159 7.76 -2.67 -4.52
C SER A 159 8.54 -2.26 -5.78
N GLU A 160 7.85 -1.96 -6.88
CA GLU A 160 8.48 -1.40 -8.10
C GLU A 160 9.13 -0.05 -7.83
N LEU A 161 8.44 0.90 -7.18
CA LEU A 161 9.03 2.20 -6.87
C LEU A 161 10.29 2.04 -6.00
N CYS A 162 10.20 1.28 -4.91
CA CYS A 162 11.31 1.07 -4.00
C CYS A 162 12.51 0.42 -4.71
N HIS A 163 12.27 -0.54 -5.62
CA HIS A 163 13.32 -1.15 -6.44
C HIS A 163 13.93 -0.16 -7.44
N CYS A 164 13.09 0.61 -8.15
CA CYS A 164 13.54 1.61 -9.12
C CYS A 164 14.39 2.72 -8.48
N LEU A 165 14.04 3.14 -7.25
CA LEU A 165 14.79 4.13 -6.50
C LEU A 165 16.10 3.53 -5.96
N SER A 166 16.00 2.48 -5.16
CA SER A 166 17.16 1.93 -4.42
C SER A 166 18.14 1.13 -5.29
N GLY A 167 17.68 0.55 -6.40
CA GLY A 167 18.46 -0.42 -7.19
C GLY A 167 18.76 -1.73 -6.46
N VAL A 168 18.24 -1.96 -5.26
CA VAL A 168 18.49 -3.19 -4.48
C VAL A 168 17.57 -4.30 -4.99
N PRO A 169 18.10 -5.46 -5.41
CA PRO A 169 17.26 -6.58 -5.86
C PRO A 169 16.51 -7.21 -4.68
N ASP A 170 15.30 -7.69 -4.96
CA ASP A 170 14.56 -8.55 -4.03
C ASP A 170 15.19 -9.94 -3.97
N GLU A 171 15.53 -10.41 -2.76
CA GLU A 171 16.11 -11.73 -2.54
C GLU A 171 15.20 -12.87 -3.01
N ALA A 172 13.87 -12.68 -2.95
CA ALA A 172 12.90 -13.65 -3.43
C ALA A 172 12.66 -13.57 -4.95
N GLY A 173 13.17 -12.54 -5.63
CA GLY A 173 13.00 -12.31 -7.07
C GLY A 173 11.56 -12.06 -7.50
N GLY A 174 10.69 -11.62 -6.60
CA GLY A 174 9.28 -11.35 -6.88
C GLY A 174 9.05 -10.01 -7.57
N VAL A 175 9.87 -9.00 -7.27
CA VAL A 175 9.71 -7.64 -7.81
C VAL A 175 9.94 -7.62 -9.33
N GLY A 176 9.05 -6.93 -10.06
CA GLY A 176 9.06 -6.91 -11.53
C GLY A 176 8.40 -8.12 -12.19
N VAL A 177 7.94 -9.12 -11.41
CA VAL A 177 7.25 -10.31 -11.92
C VAL A 177 5.73 -10.16 -11.72
N HIS A 178 5.00 -10.01 -12.82
CA HIS A 178 3.56 -9.69 -12.79
C HIS A 178 2.70 -10.70 -13.56
N PRO A 179 2.53 -11.94 -13.07
CA PRO A 179 1.83 -13.00 -13.81
C PRO A 179 0.35 -12.71 -14.04
N TRP A 180 -0.25 -11.84 -13.22
CA TRP A 180 -1.67 -11.47 -13.27
C TRP A 180 -1.92 -10.08 -13.87
N ARG A 181 -0.87 -9.35 -14.27
CA ARG A 181 -1.01 -8.02 -14.86
C ARG A 181 -1.49 -8.17 -16.30
N ILE A 182 -2.63 -7.56 -16.58
CA ILE A 182 -3.12 -7.38 -17.94
C ILE A 182 -2.76 -5.96 -18.33
N VAL A 183 -1.98 -5.81 -19.39
CA VAL A 183 -1.62 -4.49 -19.91
C VAL A 183 -2.84 -3.85 -20.58
N ALA A 184 -2.93 -2.53 -20.56
CA ALA A 184 -4.11 -1.82 -21.04
C ALA A 184 -4.38 -2.09 -22.53
N GLU A 185 -3.32 -2.35 -23.29
CA GLU A 185 -3.32 -2.70 -24.71
C GLU A 185 -4.02 -4.04 -24.98
N ASP A 186 -4.00 -4.96 -24.03
CA ASP A 186 -4.65 -6.28 -24.13
C ASP A 186 -6.13 -6.25 -23.66
N MET A 187 -6.55 -5.14 -23.04
CA MET A 187 -7.92 -4.98 -22.56
C MET A 187 -8.86 -4.50 -23.68
N ARG A 188 -9.93 -5.25 -23.93
CA ARG A 188 -11.06 -4.79 -24.75
C ARG A 188 -12.15 -4.19 -23.85
N PHE A 189 -12.62 -3.01 -24.22
CA PHE A 189 -13.68 -2.31 -23.49
C PHE A 189 -15.04 -2.78 -24.00
N GLU A 190 -15.77 -3.53 -23.17
CA GLU A 190 -17.11 -4.04 -23.48
C GLU A 190 -18.00 -3.96 -22.24
N GLY A 191 -19.19 -3.36 -22.37
CA GLY A 191 -20.19 -3.26 -21.29
C GLY A 191 -19.74 -2.39 -20.12
N HIS A 192 -20.34 -1.20 -19.96
CA HIS A 192 -20.10 -0.38 -18.77
C HIS A 192 -21.42 -0.05 -18.08
N ARG A 193 -21.38 -0.02 -16.75
CA ARG A 193 -22.48 0.49 -15.93
C ARG A 193 -21.93 1.67 -15.14
N VAL A 194 -22.51 2.85 -15.34
CA VAL A 194 -22.14 4.05 -14.58
C VAL A 194 -22.78 3.93 -13.20
N SER A 195 -21.97 3.78 -12.15
CA SER A 195 -22.40 3.90 -10.76
C SER A 195 -22.03 5.28 -10.23
N LEU A 196 -22.99 6.03 -9.68
CA LEU A 196 -22.71 7.25 -8.94
C LEU A 196 -22.10 6.86 -7.57
N GLY A 197 -20.80 7.06 -7.40
CA GLY A 197 -20.20 7.15 -6.08
C GLY A 197 -20.42 8.55 -5.53
N TYR A 198 -20.95 8.70 -4.32
CA TYR A 198 -20.98 10.00 -3.65
C TYR A 198 -19.54 10.44 -3.37
N PRO A 199 -19.10 11.62 -3.83
CA PRO A 199 -17.79 12.13 -3.48
C PRO A 199 -17.78 12.55 -2.01
N VAL A 200 -16.94 11.93 -1.18
CA VAL A 200 -16.59 12.49 0.12
C VAL A 200 -15.41 13.45 -0.09
N ARG A 201 -15.77 14.73 -0.09
CA ARG A 201 -14.94 15.95 0.03
C ARG A 201 -13.85 16.19 -1.02
N GLU A 202 -14.25 16.95 -2.04
CA GLU A 202 -13.36 17.92 -2.68
C GLU A 202 -13.02 19.03 -1.67
N GLY A 203 -11.74 19.30 -1.48
CA GLY A 203 -11.29 20.55 -0.89
C GLY A 203 -11.71 21.70 -1.80
N VAL A 204 -12.74 22.44 -1.38
CA VAL A 204 -13.18 23.77 -1.85
C VAL A 204 -12.94 24.05 -3.34
N GLY A 205 -13.97 23.80 -4.16
CA GLY A 205 -14.24 24.57 -5.37
C GLY A 205 -13.54 24.12 -6.66
N GLY A 206 -13.90 22.95 -7.17
CA GLY A 206 -13.63 22.54 -8.56
C GLY A 206 -14.75 21.62 -9.06
N PRO A 207 -15.08 21.58 -10.37
CA PRO A 207 -16.14 20.72 -10.86
C PRO A 207 -15.76 19.25 -10.78
N GLY A 208 -16.60 18.48 -10.05
CA GLY A 208 -16.56 17.04 -9.84
C GLY A 208 -15.95 16.22 -10.96
N HIS A 209 -14.80 15.60 -10.69
CA HIS A 209 -14.23 14.57 -11.56
C HIS A 209 -14.90 13.21 -11.30
N HIS A 210 -15.60 12.70 -12.32
CA HIS A 210 -16.27 11.41 -12.30
C HIS A 210 -15.27 10.25 -12.27
N GLN A 211 -15.22 9.50 -11.18
CA GLN A 211 -14.48 8.23 -11.14
C GLN A 211 -15.34 7.13 -11.79
N LYS A 212 -15.01 6.75 -13.02
CA LYS A 212 -15.64 5.60 -13.70
C LYS A 212 -15.01 4.31 -13.18
N LEU A 213 -15.77 3.53 -12.40
CA LEU A 213 -15.43 2.13 -12.17
C LEU A 213 -15.69 1.35 -13.45
N LYS A 214 -14.62 0.82 -14.06
CA LYS A 214 -14.68 0.10 -15.34
C LYS A 214 -14.68 -1.40 -15.04
N HIS A 215 -15.67 -2.12 -15.55
CA HIS A 215 -15.59 -3.57 -15.66
C HIS A 215 -14.86 -3.92 -16.96
N TYR A 216 -13.87 -4.81 -16.85
CA TYR A 216 -13.10 -5.33 -17.96
C TYR A 216 -13.38 -6.84 -18.06
N SER A 217 -13.68 -7.32 -19.27
CA SER A 217 -13.98 -8.71 -19.57
C SER A 217 -12.81 -9.38 -20.30
N ARG A 218 -12.58 -10.67 -20.03
CA ARG A 218 -11.59 -11.50 -20.74
C ARG A 218 -12.29 -12.33 -21.80
N HIS A 219 -11.92 -12.14 -23.07
CA HIS A 219 -12.15 -13.16 -24.09
C HIS A 219 -10.86 -13.94 -24.31
N ARG A 220 -10.84 -15.23 -23.89
CA ARG A 220 -9.80 -16.16 -24.34
C ARG A 220 -10.06 -16.46 -25.81
N HIS A 221 -9.17 -16.02 -26.70
CA HIS A 221 -9.07 -16.64 -28.01
C HIS A 221 -8.48 -18.03 -27.81
N GLY A 222 -9.33 -19.06 -27.95
CA GLY A 222 -8.87 -20.42 -28.12
C GLY A 222 -8.13 -20.52 -29.44
N HIS A 223 -6.82 -20.76 -29.37
CA HIS A 223 -6.09 -21.27 -30.51
C HIS A 223 -6.19 -22.80 -30.46
N ALA A 224 -6.84 -23.35 -31.49
CA ALA A 224 -6.76 -24.74 -31.88
C ALA A 224 -5.39 -25.03 -32.50
#